data_AF-A0A386C5T9-F1
#
_entry.id   AF-A0A386C5T9-F1
#
_cell.length_a   1.000
_cell.length_b   1.000
_cell.length_c   1.000
_cell.angle_alpha   90.00
_cell.angle_beta   90.00
_cell.angle_gamma   90.00
#
_symmetry.space_group_name_H-M   'P 1'
#
loop_
_entity.id
_entity.type
_entity.pdbx_description
1 polymer ?
#
loop_
_entity_poly.entity_id
_entity_poly.type
_entity_poly.pdbx_seq_one_letter_code
_entity_poly.pdbx_strand_id
1 'polypeptide(L)'
;MNELTRINSHLVWLGTHALDIGAMTVFLYCFREREDILRMFEMVSGQRMMTSYFRIGGIALEPPPGFFDFVRDFATRFPSKVDEYENLLTGNPIWRLRTKGVGRITAEDAIALGASGPTLRGSGVDLDLRRDMPYSGYENFQFQVPLGKEGDVFDRYLCRVRELRESVRIVKQALDGMPEGPIKANAPKVVLPDREKMKTEMEALIYHFKIITEGFSVPA
;
A
#
# COMPACT_ATOMS: atom_id res chain seq x y z
N MET A 1 -6.98 -1.53 -2.15
CA MET A 1 -6.66 -0.55 -1.08
C MET A 1 -5.23 -0.67 -0.56
N ASN A 2 -4.76 -1.83 -0.09
CA ASN A 2 -3.40 -1.96 0.47
C ASN A 2 -2.27 -1.47 -0.46
N GLU A 3 -2.31 -1.85 -1.74
CA GLU A 3 -1.30 -1.40 -2.70
C GLU A 3 -1.41 0.09 -3.05
N LEU A 4 -2.61 0.70 -2.96
CA LEU A 4 -2.75 2.17 -3.06
C LEU A 4 -2.10 2.87 -1.86
N THR A 5 -2.21 2.29 -0.66
CA THR A 5 -1.51 2.79 0.54
C THR A 5 0.00 2.67 0.40
N ARG A 6 0.50 1.58 -0.23
CA ARG A 6 1.93 1.43 -0.54
C ARG A 6 2.40 2.53 -1.50
N ILE A 7 1.67 2.77 -2.58
CA ILE A 7 1.98 3.84 -3.53
C ILE A 7 2.02 5.19 -2.81
N ASN A 8 1.02 5.50 -1.97
CA ASN A 8 0.99 6.73 -1.16
C ASN A 8 2.24 6.86 -0.27
N SER A 9 2.62 5.80 0.45
CA SER A 9 3.81 5.79 1.31
C SER A 9 5.11 6.02 0.51
N HIS A 10 5.26 5.35 -0.65
CA HIS A 10 6.43 5.51 -1.50
C HIS A 10 6.52 6.89 -2.15
N LEU A 11 5.39 7.51 -2.53
CA LEU A 11 5.36 8.88 -3.04
C LEU A 11 5.80 9.90 -1.98
N VAL A 12 5.36 9.74 -0.73
CA VAL A 12 5.81 10.60 0.37
C VAL A 12 7.31 10.45 0.56
N TRP A 13 7.80 9.22 0.65
CA TRP A 13 9.23 8.97 0.82
C TRP A 13 10.07 9.53 -0.34
N LEU A 14 9.66 9.31 -1.59
CA LEU A 14 10.38 9.78 -2.77
C LEU A 14 10.41 11.32 -2.78
N GLY A 15 9.26 11.95 -2.49
CA GLY A 15 9.13 13.39 -2.42
C GLY A 15 10.03 14.00 -1.35
N THR A 16 9.99 13.50 -0.11
CA THR A 16 10.81 14.03 0.98
C THR A 16 12.29 13.76 0.76
N HIS A 17 12.66 12.57 0.29
CA HIS A 17 14.05 12.23 0.01
C HIS A 17 14.64 13.09 -1.11
N ALA A 18 13.85 13.35 -2.15
CA ALA A 18 14.22 14.28 -3.21
C ALA A 18 14.37 15.71 -2.70
N LEU A 19 13.44 16.16 -1.84
CA LEU A 19 13.48 17.48 -1.22
C LEU A 19 14.74 17.70 -0.39
N ASP A 20 15.12 16.73 0.45
CA ASP A 20 16.31 16.81 1.32
C ASP A 20 17.62 16.90 0.53
N ILE A 21 17.65 16.34 -0.68
CA ILE A 21 18.80 16.42 -1.60
C ILE A 21 18.79 17.71 -2.42
N GLY A 22 17.65 18.42 -2.47
CA GLY A 22 17.48 19.72 -3.13
C GLY A 22 16.56 19.72 -4.36
N ALA A 23 15.92 18.60 -4.69
CA ALA A 23 15.02 18.47 -5.84
C ALA A 23 13.55 18.79 -5.46
N MET A 24 13.24 20.08 -5.32
CA MET A 24 11.89 20.55 -4.94
C MET A 24 10.78 20.19 -5.93
N THR A 25 11.08 20.15 -7.24
CA THR A 25 10.05 19.92 -8.27
C THR A 25 9.42 18.53 -8.16
N VAL A 26 10.22 17.51 -7.85
CA VAL A 26 9.74 16.12 -7.73
C VAL A 26 8.78 15.96 -6.54
N PHE A 27 9.04 16.69 -5.45
CA PHE A 27 8.15 16.72 -4.29
C PHE A 27 6.74 17.20 -4.67
N LEU A 28 6.65 18.32 -5.40
CA LEU A 28 5.36 18.89 -5.82
C LEU A 28 4.60 17.97 -6.76
N TYR A 29 5.31 17.25 -7.63
CA TYR A 29 4.67 16.23 -8.46
C TYR A 29 4.16 15.11 -7.56
N CYS A 30 5.00 14.41 -6.80
CA CYS A 30 4.56 13.30 -5.94
C CYS A 30 3.33 13.62 -5.07
N PHE A 31 3.22 14.85 -4.55
CA PHE A 31 2.05 15.29 -3.78
C PHE A 31 0.78 15.49 -4.60
N ARG A 32 0.88 15.87 -5.87
CA ARG A 32 -0.23 15.89 -6.83
C ARG A 32 -0.79 14.50 -7.07
N GLU A 33 0.04 13.50 -7.37
CA GLU A 33 -0.43 12.12 -7.54
C GLU A 33 -0.95 11.53 -6.22
N ARG A 34 -0.35 11.92 -5.09
CA ARG A 34 -0.85 11.53 -3.76
C ARG A 34 -2.24 12.08 -3.48
N GLU A 35 -2.54 13.29 -3.94
CA GLU A 35 -3.86 13.91 -3.77
C GLU A 35 -4.97 13.08 -4.44
N ASP A 36 -4.71 12.53 -5.63
CA ASP A 36 -5.65 11.60 -6.30
C ASP A 36 -5.91 10.35 -5.43
N ILE A 37 -4.89 9.82 -4.74
CA ILE A 37 -5.05 8.69 -3.81
C ILE A 37 -5.84 9.08 -2.55
N LEU A 38 -5.60 10.27 -2.00
CA LEU A 38 -6.34 10.73 -0.84
C LEU A 38 -7.83 10.97 -1.18
N ARG A 39 -8.14 11.41 -2.40
CA ARG A 39 -9.52 11.49 -2.89
C ARG A 39 -10.17 10.12 -2.98
N MET A 40 -9.44 9.09 -3.41
CA MET A 40 -9.93 7.70 -3.39
C MET A 40 -10.26 7.22 -1.97
N PHE A 41 -9.42 7.56 -1.00
CA PHE A 41 -9.68 7.23 0.40
C PHE A 41 -10.87 7.99 0.98
N GLU A 42 -10.98 9.28 0.66
CA GLU A 42 -12.12 10.11 1.04
C GLU A 42 -13.43 9.59 0.47
N MET A 43 -13.43 9.14 -0.79
CA MET A 43 -14.62 8.57 -1.43
C MET A 43 -15.10 7.30 -0.72
N VAL A 44 -14.19 6.47 -0.21
CA VAL A 44 -14.52 5.16 0.38
C VAL A 44 -14.85 5.24 1.86
N SER A 45 -14.13 6.04 2.64
CA SER A 45 -14.33 6.11 4.09
C SER A 45 -14.81 7.46 4.61
N GLY A 46 -14.98 8.46 3.74
CA GLY A 46 -15.28 9.85 4.13
C GLY A 46 -14.12 10.56 4.82
N GLN A 47 -12.93 9.95 4.88
CA GLN A 47 -11.75 10.50 5.54
C GLN A 47 -10.52 10.34 4.66
N ARG A 48 -9.58 11.27 4.76
CA ARG A 48 -8.41 11.31 3.86
C ARG A 48 -7.24 10.46 4.33
N MET A 49 -6.97 10.40 5.63
CA MET A 49 -5.82 9.67 6.18
C MET A 49 -6.22 8.50 7.07
N MET A 50 -7.07 8.73 8.08
CA MET A 50 -7.43 7.71 9.08
C MET A 50 -8.70 6.96 8.69
N THR A 51 -8.64 6.20 7.60
CA THR A 51 -9.85 5.67 6.95
C THR A 51 -10.64 4.63 7.77
N SER A 52 -10.07 4.03 8.83
CA SER A 52 -10.69 2.99 9.69
C SER A 52 -11.50 1.95 8.90
N TYR A 53 -11.04 1.66 7.67
CA TYR A 53 -11.79 0.94 6.66
C TYR A 53 -11.64 -0.57 6.81
N PHE A 54 -10.41 -1.00 7.09
CA PHE A 54 -10.12 -2.37 7.48
C PHE A 54 -10.55 -2.59 8.93
N ARG A 55 -11.37 -3.62 9.14
CA ARG A 55 -11.82 -4.03 10.47
C ARG A 55 -11.62 -5.53 10.63
N ILE A 56 -11.62 -5.98 11.88
CA ILE A 56 -11.52 -7.40 12.17
C ILE A 56 -12.78 -8.08 11.60
N GLY A 57 -12.59 -9.08 10.74
CA GLY A 57 -13.65 -9.75 10.02
C GLY A 57 -14.05 -9.12 8.68
N GLY A 58 -13.29 -8.17 8.14
CA GLY A 58 -13.39 -7.75 6.74
C GLY A 58 -13.33 -6.24 6.54
N ILE A 59 -14.23 -5.74 5.70
CA ILE A 59 -14.27 -4.32 5.32
C ILE A 59 -15.49 -3.64 5.97
N ALA A 60 -15.34 -2.37 6.35
CA ALA A 60 -16.39 -1.60 7.01
C ALA A 60 -17.59 -1.30 6.09
N LEU A 61 -17.33 -0.87 4.85
CA LEU A 61 -18.32 -0.39 3.89
C LEU A 61 -17.94 -0.85 2.48
N GLU A 62 -18.95 -1.11 1.65
CA GLU A 62 -18.71 -1.33 0.23
C GLU A 62 -18.24 -0.03 -0.44
N PRO A 63 -17.34 -0.11 -1.44
CA PRO A 63 -16.92 1.05 -2.19
C PRO A 63 -18.12 1.62 -2.97
N PRO A 64 -18.28 2.96 -3.03
CA PRO A 64 -19.37 3.58 -3.77
C PRO A 64 -19.25 3.34 -5.30
N PRO A 65 -20.36 3.46 -6.05
CA PRO A 65 -20.33 3.34 -7.50
C PRO A 65 -19.39 4.37 -8.13
N GLY A 66 -18.64 3.96 -9.16
CA GLY A 66 -17.63 4.78 -9.84
C GLY A 66 -16.24 4.80 -9.18
N PHE A 67 -16.07 4.21 -7.99
CA PHE A 67 -14.75 4.07 -7.36
C PHE A 67 -13.77 3.28 -8.23
N PHE A 68 -14.22 2.16 -8.79
CA PHE A 68 -13.37 1.29 -9.60
C PHE A 68 -12.90 1.95 -10.90
N ASP A 69 -13.75 2.77 -11.52
CA ASP A 69 -13.39 3.53 -12.72
C ASP A 69 -12.29 4.55 -12.40
N PHE A 70 -12.42 5.25 -11.27
CA PHE A 70 -11.42 6.20 -10.82
C PHE A 70 -10.07 5.53 -10.50
N VAL A 71 -10.09 4.34 -9.88
CA VAL A 71 -8.87 3.55 -9.64
C VAL A 71 -8.25 3.10 -10.97
N ARG A 72 -9.07 2.69 -11.94
CA ARG A 72 -8.62 2.28 -13.28
C ARG A 72 -7.96 3.45 -14.01
N ASP A 73 -8.55 4.63 -13.98
CA ASP A 73 -8.00 5.86 -14.56
C ASP A 73 -6.69 6.28 -13.88
N PHE A 74 -6.59 6.11 -12.57
CA PHE A 74 -5.33 6.35 -11.87
C PHE A 74 -4.25 5.33 -12.28
N ALA A 75 -4.60 4.04 -12.32
CA ALA A 75 -3.67 2.96 -12.66
C ALA A 75 -3.17 3.00 -14.12
N THR A 76 -3.91 3.63 -15.03
CA THR A 76 -3.47 3.84 -16.42
C THR A 76 -2.53 5.04 -16.55
N ARG A 77 -2.80 6.15 -15.84
CA ARG A 77 -1.98 7.37 -15.86
C ARG A 77 -0.69 7.27 -15.04
N PHE A 78 -0.71 6.53 -13.93
CA PHE A 78 0.40 6.55 -12.96
C PHE A 78 1.76 6.06 -13.51
N PRO A 79 1.85 5.01 -14.35
CA PRO A 79 3.14 4.57 -14.90
C PRO A 79 3.91 5.66 -15.64
N SER A 80 3.24 6.47 -16.46
CA SER A 80 3.92 7.57 -17.17
C SER A 80 4.46 8.63 -16.21
N LYS A 81 3.82 8.81 -15.05
CA LYS A 81 4.31 9.72 -14.00
C LYS A 81 5.54 9.19 -13.28
N VAL A 82 5.60 7.88 -13.07
CA VAL A 82 6.82 7.23 -12.55
C VAL A 82 7.98 7.41 -13.54
N ASP A 83 7.73 7.30 -14.84
CA ASP A 83 8.76 7.53 -15.87
C ASP A 83 9.25 8.98 -15.87
N GLU A 84 8.37 9.97 -15.67
CA GLU A 84 8.75 11.37 -15.48
C GLU A 84 9.70 11.54 -14.27
N TYR A 85 9.43 10.86 -13.14
CA TYR A 85 10.31 10.94 -11.96
C TYR A 85 11.66 10.27 -12.19
N GLU A 86 11.69 9.11 -12.85
CA GLU A 86 12.94 8.43 -13.18
C GLU A 86 13.79 9.27 -14.14
N ASN A 87 13.18 9.92 -15.13
CA ASN A 87 13.90 10.79 -16.05
C ASN A 87 14.56 11.98 -15.32
N LEU A 88 13.88 12.55 -14.32
CA LEU A 88 14.41 13.67 -13.54
C LEU A 88 15.49 13.27 -12.52
N LEU A 89 15.40 12.08 -11.93
CA LEU A 89 16.28 11.64 -10.84
C LEU A 89 17.35 10.66 -11.30
N THR A 90 16.97 9.58 -11.97
CA THR A 90 17.87 8.46 -12.32
C THR A 90 18.97 8.88 -13.29
N GLY A 91 18.66 9.80 -14.22
CA GLY A 91 19.63 10.36 -15.16
C GLY A 91 20.52 11.45 -14.56
N ASN A 92 20.15 12.03 -13.41
CA ASN A 92 20.82 13.20 -12.88
C ASN A 92 22.17 12.84 -12.23
N PRO A 93 23.30 13.42 -12.68
CA PRO A 93 24.61 13.14 -12.09
C PRO A 93 24.70 13.57 -10.62
N ILE A 94 24.02 14.64 -10.21
CA ILE A 94 23.99 15.11 -8.82
C ILE A 94 23.32 14.06 -7.94
N TRP A 95 22.21 13.48 -8.40
CA TRP A 95 21.51 12.43 -7.68
C TRP A 95 22.40 11.19 -7.48
N ARG A 96 23.03 10.72 -8.55
CA ARG A 96 23.94 9.56 -8.49
C ARG A 96 25.13 9.82 -7.58
N LEU A 97 25.74 11.00 -7.64
CA LEU A 97 26.88 11.37 -6.79
C LEU A 97 26.52 11.39 -5.29
N ARG A 98 25.27 11.72 -4.95
CA ARG A 98 24.81 11.80 -3.56
C ARG A 98 24.24 10.49 -3.01
N THR A 99 23.89 9.53 -3.87
CA THR A 99 23.20 8.29 -3.46
C THR A 99 24.00 7.02 -3.73
N LYS A 100 24.90 7.02 -4.72
CA LYS A 100 25.76 5.88 -5.03
C LYS A 100 26.97 5.85 -4.10
N GLY A 101 27.28 4.69 -3.53
CA GLY A 101 28.35 4.50 -2.56
C GLY A 101 28.05 5.05 -1.15
N VAL A 102 26.84 5.54 -0.91
CA VAL A 102 26.42 6.11 0.39
C VAL A 102 25.54 5.13 1.12
N GLY A 103 25.82 4.93 2.42
CA GLY A 103 24.99 4.13 3.31
C GLY A 103 24.95 2.64 2.95
N ARG A 104 26.06 2.10 2.45
CA ARG A 104 26.20 0.70 2.07
C ARG A 104 25.95 -0.21 3.27
N ILE A 105 25.03 -1.15 3.13
CA ILE A 105 24.73 -2.18 4.13
C ILE A 105 24.90 -3.55 3.47
N THR A 106 25.72 -4.42 4.05
CA THR A 106 25.88 -5.79 3.56
C THR A 106 24.66 -6.64 3.89
N ALA A 107 24.48 -7.77 3.19
CA ALA A 107 23.38 -8.68 3.46
C ALA A 107 23.41 -9.23 4.90
N GLU A 108 24.59 -9.56 5.40
CA GLU A 108 24.80 -10.08 6.76
C GLU A 108 24.45 -9.03 7.82
N ASP A 109 24.93 -7.80 7.64
CA ASP A 109 24.62 -6.69 8.56
C ASP A 109 23.13 -6.35 8.55
N ALA A 110 22.48 -6.39 7.38
CA ALA A 110 21.05 -6.13 7.28
C ALA A 110 20.22 -7.14 8.09
N ILE A 111 20.61 -8.41 8.07
CA ILE A 111 19.95 -9.47 8.83
C ILE A 111 20.26 -9.31 10.32
N ALA A 112 21.52 -9.06 10.69
CA ALA A 112 21.92 -8.87 12.08
C ALA A 112 21.23 -7.67 12.75
N LEU A 113 20.99 -6.59 12.00
CA LEU A 113 20.25 -5.41 12.46
C LEU A 113 18.73 -5.58 12.46
N GLY A 114 18.21 -6.69 11.90
CA GLY A 114 16.77 -6.88 11.73
C GLY A 114 16.13 -5.89 10.74
N ALA A 115 16.90 -5.41 9.76
CA ALA A 115 16.39 -4.50 8.74
C ALA A 115 15.37 -5.22 7.83
N SER A 116 14.33 -4.51 7.40
CA SER A 116 13.24 -5.08 6.60
C SER A 116 12.89 -4.26 5.37
N GLY A 117 12.14 -4.88 4.45
CA GLY A 117 11.58 -4.22 3.27
C GLY A 117 12.63 -3.79 2.23
N PRO A 118 12.57 -2.56 1.67
CA PRO A 118 13.50 -2.10 0.65
C PRO A 118 14.96 -2.00 1.13
N THR A 119 15.20 -1.84 2.43
CA THR A 119 16.56 -1.80 2.99
C THR A 119 17.23 -3.17 2.89
N LEU A 120 16.49 -4.23 3.23
CA LEU A 120 16.96 -5.62 3.13
C LEU A 120 17.13 -6.05 1.66
N ARG A 121 16.12 -5.77 0.83
CA ARG A 121 16.14 -6.08 -0.61
C ARG A 121 17.20 -5.30 -1.38
N GLY A 122 17.48 -4.06 -0.99
CA GLY A 122 18.56 -3.26 -1.56
C GLY A 122 19.95 -3.87 -1.35
N SER A 123 20.14 -4.61 -0.25
CA SER A 123 21.37 -5.34 0.08
C SER A 123 21.47 -6.72 -0.60
N GLY A 124 20.50 -7.10 -1.43
CA GLY A 124 20.54 -8.34 -2.22
C GLY A 124 19.91 -9.56 -1.53
N VAL A 125 19.28 -9.39 -0.36
CA VAL A 125 18.53 -10.46 0.31
C VAL A 125 17.13 -10.56 -0.29
N ASP A 126 16.83 -11.71 -0.88
CA ASP A 126 15.52 -11.99 -1.49
C ASP A 126 14.51 -12.46 -0.44
N LEU A 127 13.90 -11.50 0.26
CA LEU A 127 12.83 -11.73 1.23
C LEU A 127 11.68 -10.74 1.00
N ASP A 128 10.48 -11.26 0.74
CA ASP A 128 9.24 -10.47 0.71
C ASP A 128 8.10 -11.29 1.31
N LEU A 129 7.54 -10.80 2.41
CA LEU A 129 6.46 -11.47 3.13
C LEU A 129 5.26 -11.77 2.24
N ARG A 130 4.99 -10.98 1.19
CA ARG A 130 3.85 -11.23 0.31
C ARG A 130 4.01 -12.49 -0.55
N ARG A 131 5.26 -12.88 -0.84
CA ARG A 131 5.59 -14.09 -1.60
C ARG A 131 5.87 -15.26 -0.65
N ASP A 132 6.67 -15.01 0.39
CA ASP A 132 7.22 -16.07 1.24
C ASP A 132 6.26 -16.47 2.38
N MET A 133 5.42 -15.55 2.86
CA MET A 133 4.37 -15.76 3.87
C MET A 133 3.09 -15.02 3.49
N PRO A 134 2.45 -15.45 2.39
CA PRO A 134 1.34 -14.72 1.80
C PRO A 134 0.16 -14.55 2.77
N TYR A 135 -0.50 -13.40 2.67
CA TYR A 135 -1.68 -13.03 3.45
C TYR A 135 -2.72 -12.36 2.54
N SER A 136 -3.97 -12.24 2.99
CA SER A 136 -5.02 -11.47 2.29
C SER A 136 -5.18 -11.76 0.78
N GLY A 137 -4.85 -12.98 0.32
CA GLY A 137 -4.96 -13.36 -1.09
C GLY A 137 -3.79 -12.94 -2.00
N TYR A 138 -2.64 -12.54 -1.45
CA TYR A 138 -1.46 -12.18 -2.26
C TYR A 138 -0.92 -13.32 -3.15
N GLU A 139 -1.26 -14.57 -2.85
CA GLU A 139 -0.89 -15.77 -3.64
C GLU A 139 -1.42 -15.74 -5.08
N ASN A 140 -2.55 -15.07 -5.29
CA ASN A 140 -3.23 -15.05 -6.59
C ASN A 140 -2.66 -13.98 -7.53
N PHE A 141 -1.80 -13.08 -7.04
CA PHE A 141 -1.26 -11.97 -7.83
C PHE A 141 0.14 -12.29 -8.34
N GLN A 142 0.40 -11.92 -9.59
CA GLN A 142 1.71 -12.05 -10.22
C GLN A 142 2.46 -10.73 -10.15
N PHE A 143 3.51 -10.68 -9.35
CA PHE A 143 4.42 -9.53 -9.24
C PHE A 143 5.87 -9.99 -9.09
N GLN A 144 6.79 -9.07 -9.41
CA GLN A 144 8.23 -9.30 -9.23
C GLN A 144 8.75 -8.52 -8.04
N VAL A 145 9.65 -9.14 -7.28
CA VAL A 145 10.34 -8.49 -6.15
C VAL A 145 11.65 -7.90 -6.66
N PRO A 146 11.85 -6.56 -6.59
CA PRO A 146 13.10 -5.97 -7.03
C PRO A 146 14.20 -6.21 -5.99
N LEU A 147 15.37 -6.62 -6.47
CA LEU A 147 16.58 -6.81 -5.68
C LEU A 147 17.64 -5.79 -6.08
N GLY A 148 18.33 -5.24 -5.08
CA GLY A 148 19.55 -4.46 -5.24
C GLY A 148 20.78 -5.37 -5.25
N LYS A 149 21.95 -4.81 -5.57
CA LYS A 149 23.21 -5.56 -5.64
C LYS A 149 24.26 -5.03 -4.67
N GLU A 150 24.38 -3.71 -4.56
CA GLU A 150 25.46 -3.06 -3.83
C GLU A 150 25.08 -2.73 -2.37
N GLY A 151 23.78 -2.60 -2.06
CA GLY A 151 23.29 -2.24 -0.73
C GLY A 151 23.22 -0.73 -0.47
N ASP A 152 23.46 0.07 -1.50
CA ASP A 152 23.54 1.54 -1.43
C ASP A 152 22.15 2.20 -1.40
N VAL A 153 22.11 3.48 -1.02
CA VAL A 153 20.88 4.29 -1.07
C VAL A 153 20.30 4.34 -2.47
N PHE A 154 21.14 4.38 -3.52
CA PHE A 154 20.67 4.35 -4.91
C PHE A 154 19.93 3.05 -5.27
N ASP A 155 20.43 1.90 -4.81
CA ASP A 155 19.77 0.61 -5.05
C ASP A 155 18.43 0.52 -4.30
N ARG A 156 18.36 1.05 -3.08
CA ARG A 156 17.09 1.15 -2.33
C ARG A 156 16.08 2.07 -3.03
N TYR A 157 16.55 3.16 -3.63
CA TYR A 157 15.73 4.03 -4.46
C TYR A 157 15.17 3.26 -5.67
N LEU A 158 16.01 2.56 -6.42
CA LEU A 158 15.57 1.77 -7.56
C LEU A 158 14.58 0.67 -7.16
N CYS A 159 14.80 0.00 -6.02
CA CYS A 159 13.85 -0.99 -5.50
C CYS A 159 12.47 -0.36 -5.28
N ARG A 160 12.39 0.79 -4.58
CA ARG A 160 11.11 1.46 -4.30
C ARG A 160 10.41 1.96 -5.56
N VAL A 161 11.15 2.46 -6.55
CA VAL A 161 10.58 2.88 -7.83
C VAL A 161 10.04 1.69 -8.64
N ARG A 162 10.76 0.56 -8.63
CA ARG A 162 10.24 -0.68 -9.23
C ARG A 162 9.01 -1.20 -8.49
N GLU A 163 9.00 -1.12 -7.16
CA GLU A 163 7.83 -1.48 -6.35
C GLU A 163 6.61 -0.63 -6.69
N LEU A 164 6.76 0.66 -7.01
CA LEU A 164 5.65 1.49 -7.49
C LEU A 164 5.01 0.89 -8.75
N ARG A 165 5.82 0.44 -9.72
CA ARG A 165 5.32 -0.18 -10.95
C ARG A 165 4.63 -1.52 -10.69
N GLU A 166 5.21 -2.35 -9.82
CA GLU A 166 4.64 -3.64 -9.44
C GLU A 166 3.33 -3.46 -8.64
N SER A 167 3.25 -2.43 -7.80
CA SER A 167 2.02 -2.08 -7.08
C SER A 167 0.88 -1.77 -8.04
N VAL A 168 1.16 -0.99 -9.09
CA VAL A 168 0.17 -0.68 -10.14
C VAL A 168 -0.26 -1.94 -10.88
N ARG A 169 0.68 -2.85 -11.15
CA ARG A 169 0.38 -4.14 -11.78
C ARG A 169 -0.56 -4.98 -10.91
N ILE A 170 -0.31 -5.05 -9.61
CA ILE A 170 -1.20 -5.73 -8.65
C ILE A 170 -2.58 -5.06 -8.62
N VAL A 171 -2.64 -3.72 -8.61
CA VAL A 171 -3.92 -2.99 -8.64
C VAL A 171 -4.73 -3.34 -9.90
N LYS A 172 -4.11 -3.40 -11.07
CA LYS A 172 -4.79 -3.80 -12.32
C LYS A 172 -5.33 -5.23 -12.25
N GLN A 173 -4.50 -6.17 -11.79
CA GLN A 173 -4.93 -7.57 -11.61
C GLN A 173 -6.08 -7.69 -10.60
N ALA A 174 -6.04 -6.92 -9.51
CA ALA A 174 -7.10 -6.91 -8.52
C ALA A 174 -8.42 -6.33 -9.06
N LEU A 175 -8.37 -5.36 -9.97
CA LEU A 175 -9.56 -4.82 -10.62
C LEU A 175 -10.19 -5.82 -11.60
N ASP A 176 -9.37 -6.58 -12.33
CA ASP A 176 -9.86 -7.51 -13.35
C ASP A 176 -10.28 -8.88 -12.75
N GLY A 177 -9.72 -9.24 -11.59
CA GLY A 177 -9.98 -10.51 -10.90
C GLY A 177 -10.92 -10.41 -9.69
N MET A 178 -11.72 -9.35 -9.57
CA MET A 178 -12.53 -9.11 -8.38
C MET A 178 -13.75 -10.06 -8.31
N PRO A 179 -13.84 -10.94 -7.31
CA PRO A 179 -15.00 -11.82 -7.15
C PRO A 179 -16.19 -11.04 -6.58
N GLU A 180 -17.39 -11.39 -7.01
CA GLU A 180 -18.62 -10.95 -6.36
C GLU A 180 -18.86 -11.78 -5.09
N GLY A 181 -19.13 -11.12 -3.96
CA GLY A 181 -19.37 -11.81 -2.71
C GLY A 181 -19.48 -10.87 -1.50
N PRO A 182 -19.83 -11.42 -0.32
CA PRO A 182 -19.94 -10.65 0.90
C PRO A 182 -18.56 -10.12 1.34
N ILE A 183 -18.49 -8.83 1.64
CA ILE A 183 -17.27 -8.14 2.10
C ILE A 183 -16.89 -8.42 3.56
N LYS A 184 -17.80 -9.04 4.31
CA LYS A 184 -17.69 -9.32 5.74
C LYS A 184 -17.73 -10.82 5.99
N ALA A 185 -16.93 -11.28 6.95
CA ALA A 185 -16.98 -12.65 7.43
C ALA A 185 -18.32 -12.96 8.10
N ASN A 186 -18.83 -14.18 7.91
CA ASN A 186 -20.05 -14.65 8.55
C ASN A 186 -19.77 -15.04 10.02
N ALA A 187 -19.54 -14.05 10.88
CA ALA A 187 -19.21 -14.21 12.29
C ALA A 187 -19.99 -13.20 13.16
N PRO A 188 -21.22 -13.52 13.61
CA PRO A 188 -22.12 -12.58 14.29
C PRO A 188 -21.60 -12.04 15.63
N LYS A 189 -20.67 -12.78 16.27
CA LYS A 189 -20.08 -12.39 17.56
C LYS A 189 -18.89 -11.43 17.44
N VAL A 190 -18.36 -11.24 16.23
CA VAL A 190 -17.14 -10.46 15.97
C VAL A 190 -17.44 -9.29 15.04
N VAL A 191 -18.25 -9.51 14.01
CA VAL A 191 -18.57 -8.52 12.99
C VAL A 191 -19.92 -7.87 13.29
N LEU A 192 -19.98 -6.55 13.12
CA LEU A 192 -21.22 -5.80 13.28
C LEU A 192 -22.26 -6.21 12.23
N PRO A 193 -23.51 -6.47 12.65
CA PRO A 193 -24.59 -6.81 11.72
C PRO A 193 -24.96 -5.60 10.85
N ASP A 194 -25.61 -5.89 9.72
CA ASP A 194 -26.09 -4.84 8.84
C ASP A 194 -27.24 -4.05 9.48
N ARG A 195 -27.31 -2.76 9.15
CA ARG A 195 -28.25 -1.82 9.78
C ARG A 195 -29.72 -2.20 9.58
N GLU A 196 -30.04 -2.89 8.48
CA GLU A 196 -31.39 -3.38 8.21
C GLU A 196 -31.75 -4.53 9.15
N LYS A 197 -30.88 -5.55 9.23
CA LYS A 197 -31.07 -6.71 10.12
C LYS A 197 -31.16 -6.30 11.59
N MET A 198 -30.37 -5.31 12.00
CA MET A 198 -30.42 -4.74 13.36
C MET A 198 -31.83 -4.21 13.72
N LYS A 199 -32.61 -3.72 12.75
CA LYS A 199 -33.95 -3.17 13.01
C LYS A 199 -35.05 -4.24 13.02
N THR A 200 -34.86 -5.35 12.30
CA THR A 200 -35.86 -6.41 12.16
C THR A 200 -35.64 -7.59 13.11
N GLU A 201 -34.39 -7.94 13.40
CA GLU A 201 -34.03 -9.14 14.15
C GLU A 201 -33.54 -8.78 15.56
N MET A 202 -34.14 -9.41 16.57
CA MET A 202 -33.76 -9.21 17.97
C MET A 202 -32.31 -9.69 18.24
N GLU A 203 -31.87 -10.77 17.59
CA GLU A 203 -30.52 -11.32 17.75
C GLU A 203 -29.45 -10.33 17.26
N ALA A 204 -29.66 -9.72 16.09
CA ALA A 204 -28.77 -8.72 15.54
C ALA A 204 -28.63 -7.51 16.48
N LEU A 205 -29.71 -7.10 17.12
CA LEU A 205 -29.68 -6.01 18.10
C LEU A 205 -28.84 -6.38 19.34
N ILE A 206 -28.98 -7.60 19.86
CA ILE A 206 -28.18 -8.09 21.00
C ILE A 206 -26.70 -8.10 20.64
N TYR A 207 -26.34 -8.63 19.47
CA TYR A 207 -24.95 -8.64 19.01
C TYR A 207 -24.38 -7.24 18.83
N HIS A 208 -25.13 -6.33 18.19
CA HIS A 208 -24.72 -4.94 18.04
C HIS A 208 -24.47 -4.26 19.39
N PHE A 209 -25.38 -4.45 20.35
CA PHE A 209 -25.22 -3.86 21.68
C PHE A 209 -23.97 -4.39 22.38
N LYS A 210 -23.80 -5.72 22.46
CA LYS A 210 -22.63 -6.33 23.12
C LYS A 210 -21.30 -5.96 22.48
N ILE A 211 -21.20 -5.99 21.15
CA ILE A 211 -19.95 -5.68 20.44
C ILE A 211 -19.53 -4.22 20.68
N ILE A 212 -20.47 -3.29 20.79
CA ILE A 212 -20.16 -1.86 20.99
C ILE A 212 -19.86 -1.54 22.46
N THR A 213 -20.55 -2.17 23.41
CA THR A 213 -20.36 -1.87 24.84
C THR A 213 -19.20 -2.64 25.47
N GLU A 214 -19.10 -3.94 25.20
CA GLU A 214 -18.13 -4.85 25.83
C GLU A 214 -16.95 -5.17 24.89
N GLY A 215 -17.20 -5.19 23.58
CA GLY A 215 -16.27 -5.73 22.59
C GLY A 215 -16.45 -7.23 22.40
N PHE A 216 -15.69 -7.81 21.47
CA PHE A 216 -15.66 -9.26 21.29
C PHE A 216 -14.52 -9.88 22.10
N SER A 217 -14.76 -11.02 22.73
CA SER A 217 -13.73 -11.74 23.48
C SER A 217 -12.70 -12.35 22.53
N VAL A 218 -11.43 -12.04 22.74
CA VAL A 218 -10.31 -12.68 22.04
C VAL A 218 -9.87 -13.89 22.88
N PRO A 219 -9.78 -15.09 22.31
CA PRO A 219 -9.22 -16.23 23.03
C PRO A 219 -7.77 -15.91 23.45
N ALA A 220 -7.43 -16.25 24.70
CA ALA A 220 -6.10 -16.02 25.28
C ALA A 220 -5.03 -16.93 24.66
#